data_AF-A0A485NAE2-F1
#
_entry.id   AF-A0A485NAE2-F1
#
_cell.length_a   1.000
_cell.length_b   1.000
_cell.length_c   1.000
_cell.angle_alpha   90.00
_cell.angle_beta   90.00
_cell.angle_gamma   90.00
#
_symmetry.space_group_name_H-M   'P 1'
#
loop_
_entity.id
_entity.type
_entity.pdbx_description
1 polymer ?
#
loop_
_entity_poly.entity_id
_entity_poly.type
_entity_poly.pdbx_seq_one_letter_code
_entity_poly.pdbx_strand_id
1 'polypeptide(L)' 'MSKPESPKEPEQLQKLFLGSSSFETTDESLRGRSEQWGTLTDCVVMRSGLVP' A
#
# COMPACT_ATOMS: atom_id res chain seq x y z
N MET A 1 21.43 5.91 23.62
CA MET A 1 20.82 4.57 23.76
C MET A 1 19.92 4.37 22.56
N SER A 2 20.39 3.65 21.54
CA SER A 2 19.56 3.34 20.36
C SER A 2 18.63 2.18 20.72
N LYS A 3 17.33 2.38 20.52
CA LYS A 3 16.30 1.38 20.78
C LYS A 3 16.59 0.12 19.93
N PRO A 4 16.45 -1.11 20.46
CA PRO A 4 16.67 -2.31 19.67
C PRO A 4 15.66 -2.33 18.51
N GLU A 5 16.18 -2.42 17.29
CA GLU A 5 15.39 -2.58 16.08
C GLU A 5 14.75 -3.98 16.14
N SER A 6 13.42 -4.03 16.22
CA SER A 6 12.67 -5.29 16.19
C SER A 6 12.92 -6.01 14.86
N PRO A 7 12.91 -7.35 14.83
CA PRO A 7 13.01 -8.08 13.56
C PRO A 7 11.97 -7.54 12.58
N LYS A 8 12.42 -6.97 11.47
CA LYS A 8 11.52 -6.44 10.46
C LYS A 8 10.88 -7.64 9.77
N GLU A 9 9.57 -7.80 9.99
CA GLU A 9 8.77 -8.83 9.31
C GLU A 9 9.07 -8.81 7.80
N PRO A 10 9.14 -9.98 7.15
CA PRO A 10 9.42 -10.04 5.72
C PRO A 10 8.42 -9.15 4.95
N GLU A 11 8.92 -8.39 3.97
CA GLU A 11 8.15 -7.37 3.25
C GLU A 11 6.82 -7.90 2.68
N GLN A 12 6.77 -9.18 2.32
CA GLN A 12 5.57 -9.83 1.83
C GLN A 12 4.43 -9.91 2.86
N LEU A 13 4.75 -10.00 4.16
CA LEU A 13 3.77 -9.96 5.25
C LEU A 13 3.27 -8.54 5.55
N GLN A 14 3.97 -7.52 5.05
CA GLN A 14 3.60 -6.10 5.22
C GLN A 14 2.84 -5.54 4.01
N LYS A 15 2.62 -6.34 2.97
CA LYS A 15 1.95 -5.93 1.74
C LYS A 15 0.47 -6.33 1.75
N LEU A 16 -0.42 -5.34 1.63
CA LEU A 16 -1.86 -5.54 1.49
C LEU A 16 -2.25 -5.52 0.00
N PHE A 17 -3.03 -6.51 -0.44
CA PHE A 17 -3.61 -6.54 -1.77
C PHE A 17 -5.10 -6.20 -1.72
N LEU A 18 -5.50 -5.14 -2.43
CA LEU A 18 -6.90 -4.75 -2.57
C LEU A 18 -7.39 -5.18 -3.94
N GLY A 19 -8.24 -6.22 -3.99
CA GLY A 19 -8.64 -6.87 -5.24
C GLY A 19 -9.74 -6.16 -6.03
N SER A 20 -10.55 -5.30 -5.39
CA SER A 20 -11.66 -4.61 -6.05
C SER A 20 -11.69 -3.16 -5.60
N SER A 21 -10.99 -2.32 -6.35
CA SER A 21 -11.06 -0.86 -6.20
C SER A 21 -11.86 -0.27 -7.35
N SER A 22 -12.53 0.85 -7.11
CA SER A 22 -13.21 1.60 -8.16
C SER A 22 -12.23 2.02 -9.26
N PHE A 23 -12.68 2.08 -10.51
CA PHE A 23 -11.85 2.52 -11.64
C PHE A 23 -11.23 3.91 -11.42
N GLU A 24 -11.95 4.78 -10.71
CA GLU A 24 -11.51 6.13 -10.37
C GLU A 24 -10.50 6.19 -9.21
N THR A 25 -10.18 5.07 -8.56
CA THR A 25 -9.23 5.07 -7.44
C THR A 25 -7.85 5.46 -7.92
N THR A 26 -7.29 6.53 -7.35
CA THR A 26 -5.91 6.97 -7.58
C THR A 26 -5.01 6.50 -6.45
N ASP A 27 -3.70 6.44 -6.69
CA ASP A 27 -2.74 6.12 -5.63
C ASP A 27 -2.84 7.12 -4.47
N GLU A 28 -3.05 8.41 -4.77
CA GLU A 28 -3.21 9.48 -3.78
C GLU A 28 -4.40 9.22 -2.85
N SER A 29 -5.56 8.89 -3.42
CA SER A 29 -6.78 8.59 -2.64
C SER A 29 -6.60 7.34 -1.78
N LEU A 30 -5.90 6.34 -2.31
CA LEU A 30 -5.66 5.08 -1.63
C LEU A 30 -4.62 5.25 -0.52
N ARG A 31 -3.57 6.02 -0.79
CA ARG A 31 -2.51 6.39 0.15
C ARG A 31 -3.08 7.19 1.31
N GLY A 32 -3.86 8.23 1.04
CA GLY A 32 -4.47 9.05 2.09
C GLY A 32 -5.41 8.25 3.01
N ARG A 33 -6.17 7.30 2.46
CA ARG A 33 -7.00 6.40 3.28
C ARG A 33 -6.11 5.46 4.10
N SER A 34 -5.13 4.83 3.45
CA SER A 34 -4.27 3.81 4.04
C SER A 34 -3.33 4.35 5.12
N GLU A 35 -2.84 5.58 4.97
CA GLU A 35 -1.97 6.26 5.94
C GLU A 35 -2.64 6.47 7.30
N GLN A 36 -3.98 6.44 7.36
CA GLN A 36 -4.71 6.53 8.63
C GLN A 36 -4.48 5.30 9.53
N TRP A 37 -4.12 4.14 8.97
CA TRP A 37 -3.83 2.91 9.73
C TRP A 37 -2.34 2.69 9.98
N GLY A 38 -1.45 3.50 9.39
CA GLY A 38 0.00 3.40 9.61
C GLY A 38 0.81 4.04 8.49
N THR A 39 2.12 4.14 8.69
CA THR A 39 3.03 4.68 7.66
C THR A 39 3.16 3.68 6.51
N LEU A 40 2.73 4.10 5.31
CA LEU A 40 2.94 3.33 4.09
C LEU A 40 4.36 3.52 3.56
N THR A 41 5.03 2.41 3.23
CA THR A 41 6.32 2.43 2.51
C THR A 41 6.11 2.64 1.01
N ASP A 42 5.09 1.99 0.43
CA ASP A 42 4.80 2.02 -1.01
C ASP A 42 3.29 1.85 -1.25
N CYS A 43 2.76 2.48 -2.30
CA CYS A 43 1.36 2.40 -2.69
C CYS A 43 1.27 2.44 -4.23
N VAL A 44 0.76 1.37 -4.83
CA VAL A 44 0.64 1.27 -6.29
C VAL A 44 -0.76 0.79 -6.64
N VAL A 45 -1.45 1.55 -7.50
CA VAL A 45 -2.72 1.15 -8.09
C VAL A 45 -2.46 0.53 -9.46
N MET A 46 -2.71 -0.77 -9.59
CA MET A 46 -2.69 -1.44 -10.90
C MET A 46 -3.99 -1.12 -11.63
N ARG A 47 -3.90 -0.33 -12.70
CA ARG A 47 -5.02 -0.08 -13.60
C ARG A 47 -4.99 -1.13 -14.70
N SER A 48 -6.06 -1.90 -14.85
CA SER A 48 -6.22 -2.78 -16.00
C SER A 48 -6.32 -1.90 -17.24
N GLY A 49 -5.23 -1.83 -18.00
CA GLY A 49 -5.24 -1.23 -19.32
C GLY A 49 -6.10 -2.11 -20.20
N LEU A 50 -7.36 -1.73 -20.43
CA LEU A 50 -8.04 -2.12 -21.65
C LEU A 50 -7.22 -1.51 -22.79
N VAL A 51 -6.31 -2.32 -23.32
CA VAL A 51 -5.68 -2.06 -24.61
C VAL A 51 -6.82 -2.15 -25.64
N PRO A 52 -7.01 -1.13 -26.49
CA PRO A 52 -8.04 -1.19 -27.54
C PRO A 52 -7.84 -2.36 -28.50
#